data_AF-A0A554A0X9-F1
#
_entry.id   AF-A0A554A0X9-F1
#
_cell.length_a   1.000
_cell.length_b   1.000
_cell.length_c   1.000
_cell.angle_alpha   90.00
_cell.angle_beta   90.00
_cell.angle_gamma   90.00
#
_symmetry.space_group_name_H-M   'P 1'
#
loop_
_entity.id
_entity.type
_entity.pdbx_description
1 polymer ?
#
loop_
_entity_poly.entity_id
_entity_poly.type
_entity_poly.pdbx_seq_one_letter_code
_entity_poly.pdbx_strand_id
1 'polypeptide(L)'
;MDKWFLFGLCLVFLLGCQSKTDEAEAYEENGELLNEEKAEILERFGEPRPETSERPAASPDDSIVIEMEQDEMLHELQVPTGRYAIADGGWMIEGGEGSAGNVYIHSEEGELLFHDTLYGPFYSTYVIAMTLEETDTVSFDGLQALVLQPLATEYTSELFSGVWEVGLDIEPGTYQITPNVAGIANLELFTAGAEPRVFEIIGLEAEGQEQMDEMPEDTVEATSVTLTFGEGDTLRVTGMARISLERVEDG
;
A
#
# COMPACT_ATOMS: atom_id res chain seq x y z
N MET A 1 28.92 44.58 -48.61
CA MET A 1 27.58 43.98 -48.82
C MET A 1 27.73 42.54 -48.41
N ASP A 2 27.39 42.19 -47.17
CA ASP A 2 27.52 40.82 -46.66
C ASP A 2 26.92 40.67 -45.25
N LYS A 3 26.35 39.48 -44.98
CA LYS A 3 26.10 38.85 -43.66
C LYS A 3 24.84 39.17 -42.82
N TRP A 4 23.65 39.39 -43.41
CA TRP A 4 22.41 39.54 -42.61
C TRP A 4 21.21 38.68 -43.05
N PHE A 5 21.40 37.56 -43.75
CA PHE A 5 20.27 36.79 -44.32
C PHE A 5 20.26 35.28 -44.05
N LEU A 6 21.01 34.78 -43.07
CA LEU A 6 21.09 33.33 -42.82
C LEU A 6 20.99 32.94 -41.34
N PHE A 7 20.04 33.52 -40.61
CA PHE A 7 19.77 33.16 -39.20
C PHE A 7 18.27 33.10 -38.87
N GLY A 8 17.44 32.77 -39.87
CA GLY A 8 15.97 32.85 -39.75
C GLY A 8 15.21 31.60 -40.18
N LEU A 9 15.83 30.41 -40.24
CA LEU A 9 15.14 29.20 -40.72
C LEU A 9 15.53 27.88 -40.03
N CYS A 10 16.07 27.92 -38.81
CA CYS A 10 16.31 26.70 -38.02
C CYS A 10 15.73 26.73 -36.61
N LEU A 11 14.98 27.78 -36.23
CA LEU A 11 14.40 27.92 -34.89
C LEU A 11 12.88 27.71 -34.84
N VAL A 12 12.31 26.96 -35.79
CA VAL A 12 10.86 26.67 -35.87
C VAL A 12 10.55 25.16 -35.74
N PHE A 13 11.55 24.29 -35.59
CA PHE A 13 11.35 22.83 -35.43
C PHE A 13 11.51 22.29 -33.99
N LEU A 14 11.61 23.15 -32.98
CA LEU A 14 11.63 22.74 -31.56
C LEU A 14 10.33 23.09 -30.81
N LEU A 15 9.23 23.26 -31.54
CA LEU A 15 7.87 23.18 -30.99
C LEU A 15 7.25 21.87 -31.48
N GLY A 16 7.93 20.76 -31.20
CA GLY A 16 7.28 19.47 -31.29
C GLY A 16 6.21 19.44 -30.21
N CYS A 17 4.94 19.54 -30.60
CA CYS A 17 3.85 19.03 -29.79
C CYS A 17 4.17 17.54 -29.53
N GLN A 18 4.82 17.24 -28.41
CA GLN A 18 4.72 15.91 -27.83
C GLN A 18 3.25 15.79 -27.41
N SER A 19 2.44 15.13 -28.23
CA SER A 19 1.16 14.62 -27.75
C SER A 19 1.48 13.77 -26.53
N LYS A 20 0.84 14.06 -25.39
CA LYS A 20 0.91 13.20 -24.21
C LYS A 20 0.59 11.77 -24.65
N THR A 21 1.38 10.81 -24.21
CA THR A 21 1.11 9.40 -24.45
C THR A 21 -0.12 9.01 -23.63
N ASP A 22 -0.85 7.98 -24.07
CA ASP A 22 -1.95 7.40 -23.29
C ASP A 22 -1.49 7.03 -21.86
N GLU A 23 -0.20 6.71 -21.70
CA GLU A 23 0.42 6.41 -20.41
C GLU A 23 0.57 7.63 -19.49
N ALA A 24 1.04 8.76 -20.05
CA ALA A 24 1.16 10.00 -19.30
C ALA A 24 -0.21 10.56 -18.92
N GLU A 25 -1.21 10.39 -19.79
CA GLU A 25 -2.59 10.78 -19.52
C GLU A 25 -3.19 9.90 -18.41
N ALA A 26 -3.02 8.58 -18.46
CA ALA A 26 -3.48 7.68 -17.40
C ALA A 26 -2.88 8.04 -16.03
N TYR A 27 -1.56 8.16 -15.93
CA TYR A 27 -0.90 8.52 -14.67
C TYR A 27 -1.34 9.89 -14.15
N GLU A 28 -1.45 10.90 -15.02
CA GLU A 28 -1.92 12.24 -14.63
C GLU A 28 -3.40 12.25 -14.19
N GLU A 29 -4.25 11.41 -14.78
CA GLU A 29 -5.68 11.37 -14.46
C GLU A 29 -6.00 10.58 -13.18
N ASN A 30 -5.30 9.47 -12.93
CA ASN A 30 -5.68 8.54 -11.86
C ASN A 30 -4.52 7.86 -11.13
N GLY A 31 -3.25 8.23 -11.40
CA GLY A 31 -2.08 7.63 -10.76
C GLY A 31 -1.80 6.18 -11.17
N GLU A 32 -2.42 5.67 -12.24
CA GLU A 32 -2.22 4.28 -12.70
C GLU A 32 -0.84 4.09 -13.34
N LEU A 33 -0.11 3.10 -12.82
CA LEU A 33 1.17 2.67 -13.35
C LEU A 33 0.95 1.71 -14.51
N LEU A 34 1.79 1.81 -15.54
CA LEU A 34 1.68 1.04 -16.78
C LEU A 34 3.02 0.39 -17.15
N ASN A 35 2.98 -0.56 -18.09
CA ASN A 35 4.15 -1.20 -18.68
C ASN A 35 5.11 -1.84 -17.66
N GLU A 36 6.42 -1.58 -17.80
CA GLU A 36 7.51 -2.20 -17.04
C GLU A 36 7.38 -1.94 -15.54
N GLU A 37 7.00 -0.73 -15.14
CA GLU A 37 6.84 -0.38 -13.71
C GLU A 37 5.70 -1.17 -13.05
N LYS A 38 4.55 -1.26 -13.72
CA LYS A 38 3.45 -2.13 -13.30
C LYS A 38 3.91 -3.59 -13.21
N ALA A 39 4.66 -4.07 -14.21
CA ALA A 39 5.15 -5.45 -14.23
C ALA A 39 6.12 -5.73 -13.07
N GLU A 40 7.04 -4.81 -12.77
CA GLU A 40 7.98 -4.95 -11.65
C GLU A 40 7.27 -5.03 -10.30
N ILE A 41 6.20 -4.24 -10.10
CA ILE A 41 5.39 -4.30 -8.87
C ILE A 41 4.64 -5.63 -8.78
N LEU A 42 3.98 -6.06 -9.86
CA LEU A 42 3.22 -7.30 -9.88
C LEU A 42 4.09 -8.55 -9.79
N GLU A 43 5.31 -8.54 -10.34
CA GLU A 43 6.25 -9.67 -10.24
C GLU A 43 6.84 -9.84 -8.83
N ARG A 44 6.76 -8.81 -7.98
CA ARG A 44 7.32 -8.85 -6.62
C ARG A 44 6.58 -9.82 -5.71
N PHE A 45 5.28 -10.02 -5.95
CA PHE A 45 4.41 -10.76 -5.07
C PHE A 45 3.54 -11.75 -5.85
N GLY A 46 3.15 -12.83 -5.20
CA GLY A 46 2.07 -13.66 -5.71
C GLY A 46 0.75 -12.91 -5.82
N GLU A 47 -0.17 -13.46 -6.61
CA GLU A 47 -1.56 -13.00 -6.59
C GLU A 47 -2.13 -13.18 -5.19
N PRO A 48 -2.83 -12.18 -4.62
CA PRO A 48 -3.50 -12.36 -3.35
C PRO A 48 -4.53 -13.48 -3.49
N ARG A 49 -4.60 -14.36 -2.50
CA ARG A 49 -5.64 -15.39 -2.45
C ARG A 49 -6.99 -14.68 -2.23
N PRO A 50 -7.93 -14.74 -3.19
CA PRO A 50 -9.27 -14.25 -2.95
C PRO A 50 -9.87 -15.10 -1.83
N GLU A 51 -10.42 -14.45 -0.82
CA GLU A 51 -11.00 -15.19 0.28
C GLU A 51 -12.41 -15.65 -0.07
N THR A 52 -12.87 -16.63 0.68
CA THR A 52 -14.26 -17.07 0.57
C THR A 52 -15.10 -16.33 1.60
N SER A 53 -16.41 -16.28 1.38
CA SER A 53 -17.37 -15.64 2.30
C SER A 53 -17.34 -16.17 3.74
N GLU A 54 -16.64 -17.27 4.00
CA GLU A 54 -16.42 -17.85 5.33
C GLU A 54 -15.01 -17.55 5.86
N ARG A 55 -14.57 -16.29 5.77
CA ARG A 55 -13.30 -15.84 6.35
C ARG A 55 -13.21 -16.26 7.83
N PRO A 56 -12.24 -17.10 8.21
CA PRO A 56 -12.10 -17.54 9.59
C PRO A 56 -11.68 -16.36 10.47
N ALA A 57 -12.52 -16.00 11.44
CA ALA A 57 -12.13 -15.09 12.49
C ALA A 57 -11.19 -15.83 13.44
N ALA A 58 -9.97 -15.30 13.65
CA ALA A 58 -9.13 -15.74 14.75
C ALA A 58 -9.85 -15.44 16.08
N SER A 59 -9.73 -16.34 17.06
CA SER A 59 -10.29 -16.09 18.40
C SER A 59 -9.56 -14.91 19.03
N PRO A 60 -10.22 -14.00 19.76
CA PRO A 60 -9.54 -12.91 20.49
C PRO A 60 -8.39 -13.39 21.40
N ASP A 61 -8.49 -14.64 21.88
CA ASP A 61 -7.47 -15.28 22.72
C ASP A 61 -6.23 -15.76 21.91
N ASP A 62 -6.27 -15.73 20.57
CA ASP A 62 -5.19 -16.15 19.67
C ASP A 62 -4.20 -15.01 19.38
N SER A 63 -4.11 -14.02 20.27
CA SER A 63 -3.08 -12.98 20.16
C SER A 63 -1.70 -13.59 20.38
N ILE A 64 -0.78 -13.35 19.45
CA ILE A 64 0.58 -13.88 19.48
C ILE A 64 1.55 -12.71 19.64
N VAL A 65 2.49 -12.84 20.56
CA VAL A 65 3.60 -11.90 20.76
C VAL A 65 4.89 -12.68 20.68
N ILE A 66 5.75 -12.30 19.75
CA ILE A 66 7.08 -12.90 19.56
C ILE A 66 8.12 -11.82 19.84
N GLU A 67 8.90 -11.99 20.90
CA GLU A 67 10.07 -11.15 21.16
C GLU A 67 11.27 -11.72 20.41
N MET A 68 12.05 -10.87 19.75
CA MET A 68 13.30 -11.32 19.12
C MET A 68 14.42 -11.39 20.15
N GLU A 69 15.17 -12.48 20.10
CA GLU A 69 16.42 -12.61 20.84
C GLU A 69 17.53 -11.76 20.17
N GLN A 70 18.46 -11.21 20.96
CA GLN A 70 19.47 -10.23 20.48
C GLN A 70 20.37 -10.72 19.33
N ASP A 71 20.50 -12.03 19.14
CA ASP A 71 21.37 -12.64 18.13
C ASP A 71 20.59 -13.20 16.93
N GLU A 72 19.26 -13.10 16.91
CA GLU A 72 18.43 -13.56 15.79
C GLU A 72 18.38 -12.52 14.67
N MET A 73 18.74 -12.96 13.46
CA MET A 73 18.73 -12.12 12.26
C MET A 73 17.43 -12.20 11.48
N LEU A 74 16.66 -13.26 11.67
CA LEU A 74 15.37 -13.54 11.03
C LEU A 74 14.63 -14.54 11.92
N HIS A 75 13.37 -14.27 12.22
CA HIS A 75 12.49 -15.21 12.88
C HIS A 75 11.41 -15.68 11.90
N GLU A 76 10.99 -16.94 12.01
CA GLU A 76 9.93 -17.53 11.20
C GLU A 76 8.90 -18.19 12.11
N LEU A 77 7.61 -17.98 11.83
CA LEU A 77 6.53 -18.65 12.53
C LEU A 77 5.37 -19.02 11.59
N GLN A 78 4.71 -20.12 11.92
CA GLN A 78 3.37 -20.46 11.44
C GLN A 78 2.38 -20.09 12.54
N VAL A 79 1.20 -19.62 12.14
CA VAL A 79 0.14 -19.21 13.07
C VAL A 79 -1.18 -19.92 12.72
N PRO A 80 -2.12 -20.03 13.67
CA PRO A 80 -3.44 -20.54 13.36
C PRO A 80 -4.09 -19.78 12.20
N THR A 81 -4.96 -20.46 11.46
CA THR A 81 -5.68 -19.82 10.35
C THR A 81 -6.56 -18.71 10.91
N GLY A 82 -6.47 -17.52 10.33
CA GLY A 82 -7.35 -16.42 10.69
C GLY A 82 -6.87 -15.07 10.19
N ARG A 83 -7.65 -14.04 10.47
CA ARG A 83 -7.31 -12.66 10.14
C ARG A 83 -6.58 -11.96 11.29
N TYR A 84 -5.47 -11.32 10.96
CA TYR A 84 -4.60 -10.65 11.92
C TYR A 84 -4.26 -9.22 11.52
N ALA A 85 -4.16 -8.35 12.51
CA ALA A 85 -3.39 -7.12 12.48
C ALA A 85 -1.98 -7.44 12.99
N ILE A 86 -0.99 -7.30 12.12
CA ILE A 86 0.42 -7.58 12.38
C ILE A 86 1.14 -6.26 12.61
N ALA A 87 1.76 -6.07 13.77
CA ALA A 87 2.34 -4.79 14.19
C ALA A 87 3.66 -4.95 14.96
N ASP A 88 4.42 -3.85 15.05
CA ASP A 88 5.61 -3.75 15.91
C ASP A 88 5.19 -3.81 17.38
N GLY A 89 5.73 -4.80 18.09
CA GLY A 89 5.49 -5.03 19.51
C GLY A 89 6.51 -4.38 20.44
N GLY A 90 7.53 -3.69 19.93
CA GLY A 90 8.64 -3.14 20.74
C GLY A 90 8.15 -2.30 21.92
N TRP A 91 7.11 -1.48 21.72
CA TRP A 91 6.51 -0.63 22.78
C TRP A 91 5.83 -1.40 23.91
N MET A 92 5.51 -2.69 23.71
CA MET A 92 4.87 -3.53 24.70
C MET A 92 5.88 -4.29 25.57
N ILE A 93 7.16 -4.29 25.21
CA ILE A 93 8.24 -4.89 25.99
C ILE A 93 8.76 -3.88 27.01
N GLU A 94 9.08 -4.32 28.21
CA GLU A 94 9.68 -3.44 29.23
C GLU A 94 11.03 -2.88 28.75
N GLY A 95 11.09 -1.55 28.58
CA GLY A 95 12.28 -0.88 28.06
C GLY A 95 12.48 -1.02 26.55
N GLY A 96 11.50 -1.59 25.84
CA GLY A 96 11.51 -1.63 24.39
C GLY A 96 11.24 -0.26 23.77
N GLU A 97 11.83 -0.06 22.60
CA GLU A 97 11.64 1.14 21.77
C GLU A 97 11.05 0.68 20.44
N GLY A 98 10.24 1.53 19.80
CA GLY A 98 9.78 1.24 18.44
C GLY A 98 10.95 1.01 17.52
N SER A 99 10.81 -0.01 16.69
CA SER A 99 11.85 -0.46 15.78
C SER A 99 11.36 -0.40 14.34
N ALA A 100 12.32 -0.50 13.42
CA ALA A 100 12.07 -0.56 12.00
C ALA A 100 12.45 -1.97 11.54
N GLY A 101 11.53 -2.68 10.89
CA GLY A 101 11.80 -4.04 10.50
C GLY A 101 10.91 -4.54 9.38
N ASN A 102 11.37 -5.59 8.71
CA ASN A 102 10.65 -6.17 7.59
C ASN A 102 9.73 -7.27 8.09
N VAL A 103 8.55 -7.37 7.47
CA VAL A 103 7.65 -8.51 7.62
C VAL A 103 7.40 -9.10 6.24
N TYR A 104 7.63 -10.40 6.11
CA TYR A 104 7.39 -11.19 4.91
C TYR A 104 6.35 -12.27 5.21
N ILE A 105 5.46 -12.51 4.27
CA ILE A 105 4.44 -13.57 4.36
C ILE A 105 4.58 -14.43 3.11
N HIS A 106 4.85 -15.72 3.30
CA HIS A 106 4.99 -16.69 2.23
C HIS A 106 3.90 -17.76 2.31
N SER A 107 3.47 -18.27 1.15
CA SER A 107 2.60 -19.45 1.06
C SER A 107 3.36 -20.74 1.41
N GLU A 108 2.65 -21.87 1.47
CA GLU A 108 3.23 -23.21 1.64
C GLU A 108 4.27 -23.52 0.54
N GLU A 109 4.03 -23.06 -0.68
CA GLU A 109 4.90 -23.25 -1.84
C GLU A 109 6.12 -22.31 -1.85
N GLY A 110 6.22 -21.40 -0.88
CA GLY A 110 7.29 -20.42 -0.76
C GLY A 110 7.12 -19.20 -1.65
N GLU A 111 5.92 -18.97 -2.19
CA GLU A 111 5.59 -17.73 -2.92
C GLU A 111 5.45 -16.57 -1.94
N LEU A 112 6.08 -15.42 -2.23
CA LEU A 112 5.94 -14.23 -1.40
C LEU A 112 4.57 -13.58 -1.62
N LEU A 113 3.68 -13.70 -0.66
CA LEU A 113 2.32 -13.16 -0.73
C LEU A 113 2.27 -11.67 -0.38
N PHE A 114 3.11 -11.25 0.57
CA PHE A 114 3.16 -9.88 1.06
C PHE A 114 4.52 -9.56 1.69
N HIS A 115 5.03 -8.35 1.47
CA HIS A 115 6.14 -7.79 2.23
C HIS A 115 5.96 -6.30 2.41
N ASP A 116 6.16 -5.83 3.64
CA ASP A 116 6.23 -4.41 3.95
C ASP A 116 7.23 -4.17 5.11
N THR A 117 7.60 -2.91 5.29
CA THR A 117 8.44 -2.46 6.40
C THR A 117 7.56 -1.84 7.47
N LEU A 118 7.53 -2.49 8.63
CA LEU A 118 6.94 -1.89 9.82
C LEU A 118 7.90 -0.84 10.36
N TYR A 119 7.39 0.38 10.51
CA TYR A 119 8.04 1.49 11.17
C TYR A 119 7.02 2.10 12.12
N GLY A 120 7.45 2.54 13.31
CA GLY A 120 6.55 3.07 14.33
C GLY A 120 5.51 4.10 13.84
N PRO A 121 4.50 4.44 14.67
CA PRO A 121 3.17 4.92 14.27
C PRO A 121 3.09 6.26 13.51
N PHE A 122 4.22 6.90 13.19
CA PHE A 122 4.29 8.26 12.70
C PHE A 122 4.86 8.44 11.29
N TYR A 123 5.46 7.41 10.66
CA TYR A 123 6.21 7.63 9.41
C TYR A 123 5.92 6.67 8.26
N SER A 124 5.42 5.44 8.51
CA SER A 124 5.01 4.50 7.46
C SER A 124 4.05 3.43 8.00
N THR A 125 3.92 2.31 7.28
CA THR A 125 3.20 1.11 7.71
C THR A 125 3.52 0.75 9.17
N TYR A 126 2.51 0.74 10.03
CA TYR A 126 2.63 0.32 11.43
C TYR A 126 1.73 -0.86 11.77
N VAL A 127 0.77 -1.18 10.89
CA VAL A 127 -0.08 -2.36 10.94
C VAL A 127 -0.18 -2.94 9.53
N ILE A 128 -0.09 -4.26 9.44
CA ILE A 128 -0.38 -5.05 8.25
C ILE A 128 -1.65 -5.87 8.52
N ALA A 129 -2.71 -5.66 7.75
CA ALA A 129 -3.95 -6.43 7.85
C ALA A 129 -3.93 -7.61 6.87
N MET A 130 -3.85 -8.83 7.37
CA MET A 130 -3.70 -10.03 6.53
C MET A 130 -4.54 -11.19 7.07
N THR A 131 -5.09 -11.98 6.17
CA THR A 131 -5.57 -13.32 6.50
C THR A 131 -4.46 -14.33 6.23
N LEU A 132 -4.22 -15.18 7.21
CA LEU A 132 -3.19 -16.20 7.20
C LEU A 132 -3.83 -17.58 7.27
N GLU A 133 -3.30 -18.53 6.52
CA GLU A 133 -3.55 -19.96 6.65
C GLU A 133 -2.50 -20.60 7.55
N GLU A 134 -2.82 -21.74 8.16
CA GLU A 134 -1.87 -22.49 9.02
C GLU A 134 -0.57 -22.89 8.32
N THR A 135 -0.60 -22.98 7.00
CA THR A 135 0.54 -23.33 6.15
C THR A 135 1.38 -22.12 5.74
N ASP A 136 0.89 -20.89 5.96
CA ASP A 136 1.66 -19.69 5.66
C ASP A 136 2.80 -19.52 6.64
N THR A 137 3.91 -18.99 6.13
CA THR A 137 5.07 -18.63 6.95
C THR A 137 5.16 -17.12 7.06
N VAL A 138 5.04 -16.61 8.28
CA VAL A 138 5.37 -15.22 8.61
C VAL A 138 6.83 -15.18 9.01
N SER A 139 7.63 -14.36 8.35
CA SER A 139 9.02 -14.11 8.75
C SER A 139 9.28 -12.62 8.96
N PHE A 140 10.15 -12.29 9.90
CA PHE A 140 10.44 -10.89 10.21
C PHE A 140 11.86 -10.70 10.74
N ASP A 141 12.40 -9.51 10.49
CA ASP A 141 13.71 -9.06 10.96
C ASP A 141 13.66 -7.59 11.38
N GLY A 142 14.70 -7.13 12.10
CA GLY A 142 14.85 -5.73 12.51
C GLY A 142 13.91 -5.24 13.62
N LEU A 143 12.87 -6.00 13.96
CA LEU A 143 11.92 -5.69 15.03
C LEU A 143 12.40 -6.20 16.40
N GLN A 144 12.04 -5.52 17.47
CA GLN A 144 12.24 -6.05 18.83
C GLN A 144 11.19 -7.09 19.21
N ALA A 145 9.95 -6.89 18.73
CA ALA A 145 8.90 -7.89 18.80
C ALA A 145 7.93 -7.74 17.64
N LEU A 146 7.29 -8.85 17.28
CA LEU A 146 6.15 -8.88 16.37
C LEU A 146 4.90 -9.28 17.14
N VAL A 147 3.79 -8.61 16.85
CA VAL A 147 2.51 -8.87 17.48
C VAL A 147 1.49 -9.17 16.39
N LEU A 148 0.79 -10.28 16.52
CA LEU A 148 -0.34 -10.63 15.70
C LEU A 148 -1.59 -10.61 16.57
N GLN A 149 -2.48 -9.65 16.30
CA GLN A 149 -3.76 -9.53 16.99
C GLN A 149 -4.89 -9.97 16.05
N PRO A 150 -5.81 -10.83 16.49
CA PRO A 150 -7.03 -11.12 15.75
C PRO A 150 -7.73 -9.85 15.27
N LEU A 151 -7.98 -9.76 13.98
CA LEU A 151 -8.64 -8.62 13.35
C LEU A 151 -10.05 -9.01 12.92
N ALA A 152 -11.04 -8.28 13.42
CA ALA A 152 -12.43 -8.49 13.03
C ALA A 152 -12.62 -8.22 11.53
N THR A 153 -13.56 -8.93 10.92
CA THR A 153 -14.00 -8.64 9.54
C THR A 153 -15.24 -7.78 9.59
N GLU A 154 -15.05 -6.50 9.34
CA GLU A 154 -16.12 -5.50 9.31
C GLU A 154 -15.82 -4.48 8.22
N TYR A 155 -16.88 -3.85 7.70
CA TYR A 155 -16.70 -2.79 6.73
C TYR A 155 -15.97 -1.60 7.35
N THR A 156 -14.94 -1.14 6.65
CA THR A 156 -14.14 0.02 7.06
C THR A 156 -13.93 0.97 5.89
N SER A 157 -13.85 2.26 6.20
CA SER A 157 -13.44 3.32 5.29
C SER A 157 -11.98 3.73 5.50
N GLU A 158 -11.29 3.14 6.48
CA GLU A 158 -9.86 3.35 6.73
C GLU A 158 -9.13 2.03 6.55
N LEU A 159 -8.15 2.02 5.64
CA LEU A 159 -7.33 0.84 5.36
C LEU A 159 -5.88 1.13 5.76
N PHE A 160 -5.23 0.11 6.30
CA PHE A 160 -3.78 0.05 6.52
C PHE A 160 -3.14 -0.76 5.38
N SER A 161 -1.81 -0.88 5.36
CA SER A 161 -1.18 -1.89 4.51
C SER A 161 -1.77 -3.27 4.77
N GLY A 162 -1.85 -4.10 3.75
CA GLY A 162 -2.48 -5.41 3.84
C GLY A 162 -3.28 -5.78 2.59
N VAL A 163 -4.11 -6.80 2.73
CA VAL A 163 -5.01 -7.28 1.69
C VAL A 163 -6.46 -7.14 2.17
N TRP A 164 -7.28 -6.53 1.33
CA TRP A 164 -8.67 -6.15 1.63
C TRP A 164 -9.59 -6.67 0.53
N GLU A 165 -10.75 -7.21 0.90
CA GLU A 165 -11.71 -7.79 -0.03
C GLU A 165 -13.02 -7.00 -0.07
N VAL A 166 -13.50 -6.74 -1.27
CA VAL A 166 -14.76 -6.02 -1.51
C VAL A 166 -15.93 -6.98 -1.33
N GLY A 167 -16.85 -6.62 -0.45
CA GLY A 167 -17.95 -7.48 0.03
C GLY A 167 -17.70 -8.09 1.42
N LEU A 168 -16.46 -8.03 1.92
CA LEU A 168 -16.11 -8.41 3.29
C LEU A 168 -15.60 -7.21 4.11
N ASP A 169 -14.71 -6.42 3.52
CA ASP A 169 -13.99 -5.32 4.17
C ASP A 169 -14.39 -3.95 3.67
N ILE A 170 -14.72 -3.89 2.39
CA ILE A 170 -15.09 -2.67 1.69
C ILE A 170 -16.44 -2.94 1.03
N GLU A 171 -17.41 -2.04 1.21
CA GLU A 171 -18.65 -2.16 0.47
C GLU A 171 -18.40 -1.94 -1.03
N PRO A 172 -19.07 -2.67 -1.95
CA PRO A 172 -18.99 -2.37 -3.37
C PRO A 172 -19.40 -0.92 -3.68
N GLY A 173 -18.71 -0.25 -4.61
CA GLY A 173 -19.00 1.14 -4.97
C GLY A 173 -17.80 1.89 -5.52
N THR A 174 -17.99 3.18 -5.80
CA THR A 174 -16.92 4.07 -6.26
C THR A 174 -16.41 4.93 -5.11
N TYR A 175 -15.10 4.99 -4.96
CA TYR A 175 -14.43 5.67 -3.85
C TYR A 175 -13.31 6.57 -4.35
N GLN A 176 -13.20 7.75 -3.76
CA GLN A 176 -11.99 8.54 -3.78
C GLN A 176 -11.11 8.06 -2.63
N ILE A 177 -9.90 7.65 -2.96
CA ILE A 177 -8.91 7.13 -2.02
C ILE A 177 -7.88 8.22 -1.75
N THR A 178 -7.72 8.56 -0.48
CA THR A 178 -6.78 9.61 -0.04
C THR A 178 -5.81 9.08 1.02
N PRO A 179 -4.53 9.46 0.95
CA PRO A 179 -3.57 9.15 2.00
C PRO A 179 -3.85 10.03 3.23
N ASN A 180 -3.81 9.45 4.43
CA ASN A 180 -4.03 10.19 5.68
C ASN A 180 -2.73 10.64 6.37
N VAL A 181 -1.59 10.18 5.87
CA VAL A 181 -0.26 10.40 6.44
C VAL A 181 0.74 10.61 5.32
N ALA A 182 1.93 11.11 5.66
CA ALA A 182 3.05 11.11 4.75
C ALA A 182 3.45 9.66 4.37
N GLY A 183 3.82 9.44 3.11
CA GLY A 183 4.29 8.14 2.63
C GLY A 183 3.99 7.93 1.15
N ILE A 184 4.45 6.80 0.61
CA ILE A 184 4.14 6.38 -0.76
C ILE A 184 3.51 5.00 -0.68
N ALA A 185 2.31 4.85 -1.22
CA ALA A 185 1.61 3.59 -1.30
C ALA A 185 1.55 3.07 -2.73
N ASN A 186 1.63 1.76 -2.87
CA ASN A 186 1.10 1.09 -4.07
C ASN A 186 -0.25 0.45 -3.73
N LEU A 187 -1.23 0.73 -4.57
CA LEU A 187 -2.52 0.07 -4.57
C LEU A 187 -2.59 -0.90 -5.74
N GLU A 188 -2.85 -2.16 -5.46
CA GLU A 188 -2.96 -3.19 -6.47
C GLU A 188 -4.37 -3.77 -6.42
N LEU A 189 -5.14 -3.53 -7.50
CA LEU A 189 -6.53 -3.97 -7.64
C LEU A 189 -6.60 -5.21 -8.52
N PHE A 190 -7.14 -6.28 -7.95
CA PHE A 190 -7.37 -7.56 -8.60
C PHE A 190 -8.86 -7.77 -8.80
N THR A 191 -9.28 -7.87 -10.06
CA THR A 191 -10.67 -8.14 -10.45
C THR A 191 -10.75 -9.46 -11.19
N ALA A 192 -11.70 -10.31 -10.81
CA ALA A 192 -11.85 -11.64 -11.41
C ALA A 192 -12.03 -11.57 -12.94
N GLY A 193 -11.09 -12.18 -13.66
CA GLY A 193 -11.10 -12.24 -15.13
C GLY A 193 -10.61 -10.97 -15.84
N ALA A 194 -10.03 -10.02 -15.11
CA ALA A 194 -9.34 -8.85 -15.65
C ALA A 194 -7.85 -8.88 -15.31
N GLU A 195 -7.05 -8.10 -16.03
CA GLU A 195 -5.65 -7.87 -15.63
C GLU A 195 -5.58 -7.01 -14.36
N PRO A 196 -4.67 -7.30 -13.41
CA PRO A 196 -4.48 -6.46 -12.24
C PRO A 196 -4.14 -5.02 -12.62
N ARG A 197 -4.57 -4.06 -11.82
CA ARG A 197 -4.26 -2.63 -12.00
C ARG A 197 -3.43 -2.15 -10.82
N VAL A 198 -2.49 -1.24 -11.06
CA VAL A 198 -1.57 -0.74 -10.03
C VAL A 198 -1.61 0.77 -10.03
N PHE A 199 -1.71 1.38 -8.86
CA PHE A 199 -1.74 2.83 -8.68
C PHE A 199 -0.72 3.24 -7.64
N GLU A 200 -0.02 4.34 -7.88
CA GLU A 200 0.79 4.99 -6.86
C GLU A 200 -0.01 6.10 -6.17
N ILE A 201 0.07 6.14 -4.84
CA ILE A 201 -0.50 7.23 -4.04
C ILE A 201 0.60 7.84 -3.20
N ILE A 202 0.76 9.16 -3.32
CA ILE A 202 1.71 9.92 -2.53
C ILE A 202 0.94 10.67 -1.44
N GLY A 203 1.15 10.24 -0.20
CA GLY A 203 0.76 10.95 1.00
C GLY A 203 1.81 11.97 1.37
N LEU A 204 1.37 13.20 1.63
CA LEU A 204 2.23 14.24 2.14
C LEU A 204 1.75 14.61 3.53
N GLU A 205 2.71 14.86 4.41
CA GLU A 205 2.38 15.44 5.70
C GLU A 205 1.71 16.79 5.41
N ALA A 206 0.47 16.97 5.87
CA ALA A 206 0.00 18.29 6.20
C ALA A 206 0.84 18.72 7.42
N GLU A 207 2.08 19.16 7.19
CA GLU A 207 2.93 19.66 8.27
C GLU A 207 2.13 20.71 9.04
N GLY A 208 2.21 20.63 10.38
CA GLY A 208 1.47 21.49 11.29
C GLY A 208 1.47 22.96 10.83
N GLN A 209 0.33 23.62 11.06
CA GLN A 209 -0.03 24.99 10.64
C GLN A 209 1.05 26.09 10.72
N GLU A 210 2.20 25.85 11.35
CA GLU A 210 3.27 26.83 11.58
C GLU A 210 4.41 26.81 10.54
N GLN A 211 4.55 25.79 9.69
CA GLN A 211 5.57 25.76 8.61
C GLN A 211 5.02 26.03 7.19
N MET A 212 3.70 26.10 7.03
CA MET A 212 3.05 26.39 5.73
C MET A 212 3.25 27.83 5.22
N ASP A 213 3.62 28.79 6.08
CA ASP A 213 3.77 30.20 5.67
C ASP A 213 5.03 30.47 4.81
N GLU A 214 5.96 29.51 4.71
CA GLU A 214 7.23 29.66 3.95
C GLU A 214 7.36 28.73 2.73
N MET A 215 6.43 27.80 2.52
CA MET A 215 6.44 26.93 1.34
C MET A 215 5.74 27.62 0.15
N PRO A 216 6.35 27.63 -1.06
CA PRO A 216 5.67 28.15 -2.24
C PRO A 216 4.37 27.35 -2.47
N GLU A 217 3.29 28.04 -2.85
CA GLU A 217 1.93 27.48 -3.05
C GLU A 217 1.87 26.27 -4.02
N ASP A 218 2.93 26.01 -4.80
CA ASP A 218 3.06 24.88 -5.73
C ASP A 218 3.67 23.61 -5.08
N THR A 219 3.63 23.48 -3.76
CA THR A 219 4.22 22.33 -3.07
C THR A 219 3.27 21.14 -3.13
N VAL A 220 3.69 20.14 -3.93
CA VAL A 220 3.11 18.81 -4.21
C VAL A 220 1.78 18.54 -3.50
N GLU A 221 0.70 18.40 -4.26
CA GLU A 221 -0.58 17.97 -3.71
C GLU A 221 -0.54 16.46 -3.44
N ALA A 222 -1.17 16.01 -2.35
CA ALA A 222 -1.35 14.58 -2.11
C ALA A 222 -2.10 13.95 -3.29
N THR A 223 -1.58 12.84 -3.81
CA THR A 223 -2.24 12.14 -4.91
C THR A 223 -3.49 11.46 -4.36
N SER A 224 -4.61 11.56 -5.06
CA SER A 224 -5.82 10.79 -4.77
C SER A 224 -6.22 10.03 -6.03
N VAL A 225 -6.78 8.85 -5.86
CA VAL A 225 -7.23 8.01 -6.97
C VAL A 225 -8.70 7.68 -6.79
N THR A 226 -9.46 7.63 -7.88
CA THR A 226 -10.86 7.20 -7.84
C THR A 226 -10.96 5.79 -8.39
N LEU A 227 -11.37 4.84 -7.56
CA LEU A 227 -11.55 3.44 -7.93
C LEU A 227 -13.00 3.01 -7.79
N THR A 228 -13.46 2.16 -8.70
CA THR A 228 -14.73 1.45 -8.59
C THR A 228 -14.45 0.02 -8.22
N PHE A 229 -15.08 -0.43 -7.13
CA PHE A 229 -14.96 -1.76 -6.56
C PHE A 229 -16.23 -2.58 -6.82
N GLY A 230 -16.06 -3.74 -7.45
CA GLY A 230 -17.05 -4.79 -7.59
C GLY A 230 -16.95 -5.83 -6.47
N GLU A 231 -18.04 -6.52 -6.16
CA GLU A 231 -18.06 -7.62 -5.19
C GLU A 231 -17.05 -8.72 -5.58
N GLY A 232 -16.21 -9.12 -4.63
CA GLY A 232 -15.13 -10.09 -4.81
C GLY A 232 -13.82 -9.51 -5.36
N ASP A 233 -13.74 -8.21 -5.64
CA ASP A 233 -12.46 -7.56 -5.94
C ASP A 233 -11.55 -7.60 -4.71
N THR A 234 -10.24 -7.69 -4.95
CA THR A 234 -9.21 -7.63 -3.90
C THR A 234 -8.32 -6.42 -4.10
N LEU A 235 -8.10 -5.66 -3.02
CA LEU A 235 -7.21 -4.51 -2.97
C LEU A 235 -6.02 -4.84 -2.05
N ARG A 236 -4.81 -4.86 -2.61
CA ARG A 236 -3.57 -4.90 -1.83
C ARG A 236 -3.03 -3.49 -1.67
N VAL A 237 -2.69 -3.13 -0.43
CA VAL A 237 -2.11 -1.84 -0.03
C VAL A 237 -0.73 -2.10 0.56
N THR A 238 0.31 -1.43 0.07
CA THR A 238 1.67 -1.52 0.62
C THR A 238 2.26 -0.14 0.84
N GLY A 239 3.22 -0.01 1.77
CA GLY A 239 4.04 1.20 1.95
C GLY A 239 3.38 2.36 2.69
N MET A 240 2.16 2.21 3.21
CA MET A 240 1.44 3.31 3.83
C MET A 240 0.78 2.95 5.16
N ALA A 241 0.90 3.88 6.10
CA ALA A 241 0.30 3.75 7.41
C ALA A 241 -1.23 3.65 7.31
N ARG A 242 -1.87 4.53 6.52
CA ARG A 242 -3.33 4.60 6.45
C ARG A 242 -3.81 5.36 5.22
N ILE A 243 -4.82 4.82 4.55
CA ILE A 243 -5.61 5.47 3.50
C ILE A 243 -7.09 5.56 3.91
N SER A 244 -7.79 6.57 3.41
CA SER A 244 -9.23 6.79 3.59
C SER A 244 -9.97 6.54 2.28
N LEU A 245 -11.15 5.94 2.39
CA LEU A 245 -12.08 5.70 1.30
C LEU A 245 -13.29 6.60 1.50
N GLU A 246 -13.43 7.62 0.66
CA GLU A 246 -14.62 8.47 0.62
C GLU A 246 -15.51 8.05 -0.54
N ARG A 247 -16.75 7.65 -0.26
CA ARG A 247 -17.65 7.19 -1.32
C ARG A 247 -18.03 8.37 -2.23
N VAL A 248 -17.89 8.18 -3.53
CA VAL A 248 -18.34 9.14 -4.53
C VAL A 248 -19.81 8.81 -4.84
N GLU A 249 -20.73 9.73 -4.56
CA GLU A 249 -22.12 9.55 -4.94
C GLU A 249 -22.26 9.63 -6.47
N ASP A 250 -22.95 8.66 -7.07
CA ASP A 250 -23.36 8.74 -8.47
C ASP A 250 -24.37 9.90 -8.61
N GLY A 251 -23.93 11.02 -9.20
CA GLY A 251 -24.74 12.21 -9.44
C GLY A 251 -25.84 12.06 -10.48
#